data_AF-A0A4Y2MKY8-F1
#
_entry.id   AF-A0A4Y2MKY8-F1
#
_cell.length_a   1.000
_cell.length_b   1.000
_cell.length_c   1.000
_cell.angle_alpha   90.00
_cell.angle_beta   90.00
_cell.angle_gamma   90.00
#
_symmetry.space_group_name_H-M   'P 1'
#
loop_
_entity.id
_entity.type
_entity.pdbx_description
1 polymer ?
#
loop_
_entity_poly.entity_id
_entity_poly.type
_entity_poly.pdbx_seq_one_letter_code
_entity_poly.pdbx_strand_id
1 'polypeptide(L)'
;MTVISAYSSPYKNIMETLQELHFILTDLGDEMVLIYADLNAHSRIWGYDNEDTRGIRVEDFLLAQQFYLLNETNSPPTFEHCGRKG
;
A
#
# COMPACT_ATOMS: atom_id res chain seq x y z
N MET A 1 -0.11 13.48 -15.29
CA MET A 1 -0.39 13.04 -13.92
C MET A 1 -1.28 11.83 -14.03
N THR A 2 -0.80 10.69 -13.56
CA THR A 2 -1.50 9.41 -13.65
C THR A 2 -1.95 8.98 -12.26
N VAL A 3 -3.18 8.49 -12.16
CA VAL A 3 -3.74 7.99 -10.90
C VAL A 3 -3.92 6.49 -11.01
N ILE A 4 -3.35 5.76 -10.07
CA ILE A 4 -3.43 4.30 -10.01
C ILE A 4 -4.29 3.92 -8.81
N SER A 5 -5.30 3.08 -9.05
CA SER A 5 -6.04 2.40 -7.98
C SER A 5 -5.64 0.94 -7.95
N ALA A 6 -5.24 0.44 -6.79
CA ALA A 6 -4.77 -0.94 -6.64
C ALA A 6 -5.45 -1.64 -5.46
N TYR A 7 -5.63 -2.95 -5.60
CA TYR A 7 -6.14 -3.81 -4.55
C TYR A 7 -5.30 -5.09 -4.49
N SER A 8 -4.78 -5.41 -3.31
CA SER A 8 -4.12 -6.69 -3.05
C SER A 8 -4.93 -7.46 -2.02
N SER A 9 -5.48 -8.60 -2.44
CA SER A 9 -6.23 -9.49 -1.55
C SER A 9 -5.38 -9.94 -0.36
N PRO A 10 -5.94 -10.00 0.86
CA PRO A 10 -5.20 -10.44 2.06
C PRO A 10 -4.71 -11.89 1.93
N TYR A 11 -5.32 -12.69 1.06
CA TYR A 11 -5.01 -14.11 0.84
C TYR A 11 -4.01 -14.35 -0.29
N LYS A 12 -3.65 -13.31 -1.05
CA LYS A 12 -2.69 -13.41 -2.17
C LYS A 12 -1.31 -12.90 -1.76
N ASN A 13 -0.29 -13.34 -2.47
CA ASN A 13 1.07 -12.82 -2.27
C ASN A 13 1.13 -11.34 -2.71
N ILE A 14 1.47 -10.45 -1.78
CA ILE A 14 1.59 -9.00 -2.05
C ILE A 14 2.60 -8.69 -3.17
N MET A 15 3.61 -9.56 -3.34
CA MET A 15 4.65 -9.34 -4.34
C MET A 15 4.10 -9.36 -5.77
N GLU A 16 3.01 -10.08 -6.05
CA GLU A 16 2.36 -10.06 -7.37
C GLU A 16 1.87 -8.64 -7.71
N THR A 17 1.14 -8.02 -6.78
CA THR A 17 0.64 -6.64 -6.94
C THR A 17 1.80 -5.63 -7.02
N LEU A 18 2.84 -5.77 -6.19
CA LEU A 18 3.98 -4.85 -6.21
C LEU A 18 4.81 -4.96 -7.50
N GLN A 19 4.93 -6.16 -8.07
CA GLN A 19 5.60 -6.36 -9.36
C GLN A 19 4.80 -5.73 -10.51
N GLU A 20 3.48 -5.93 -10.53
CA GLU A 20 2.61 -5.28 -11.52
C GLU A 20 2.71 -3.75 -11.44
N LEU A 21 2.68 -3.19 -10.23
CA LEU A 21 2.89 -1.75 -10.01
C LEU A 21 4.26 -1.31 -10.52
N HIS A 22 5.34 -2.04 -10.21
CA HIS A 22 6.67 -1.71 -10.71
C HIS A 22 6.74 -1.65 -12.25
N PHE A 23 6.11 -2.61 -12.94
CA PHE A 23 6.07 -2.60 -14.41
C PHE A 23 5.29 -1.41 -14.96
N ILE A 24 4.13 -1.09 -14.39
CA ILE A 24 3.34 0.08 -14.77
C ILE A 24 4.16 1.36 -14.58
N LEU A 25 4.82 1.50 -13.43
CA LEU A 25 5.65 2.67 -13.14
C LEU A 25 6.84 2.81 -14.08
N THR A 26 7.46 1.68 -14.45
CA THR A 26 8.56 1.67 -15.42
C THR A 26 8.09 2.13 -16.80
N ASP A 27 6.89 1.75 -17.22
CA ASP A 27 6.30 2.17 -18.50
C ASP A 27 5.92 3.67 -18.50
N LEU A 28 5.46 4.18 -17.36
CA LEU A 28 5.12 5.60 -17.18
C LEU A 28 6.34 6.53 -17.09
N GLY A 29 7.52 6.00 -16.75
CA GLY A 29 8.75 6.79 -16.62
C GLY A 29 8.65 7.91 -15.59
N ASP A 30 8.96 9.14 -15.99
CA ASP A 30 9.03 10.31 -15.09
C ASP A 30 7.68 11.02 -14.87
N GLU A 31 6.57 10.38 -15.22
CA GLU A 31 5.25 10.96 -14.96
C GLU A 31 5.00 11.14 -13.45
N MET A 32 4.29 12.22 -13.11
CA MET A 32 3.75 12.37 -11.76
C MET A 32 2.66 11.32 -11.53
N VAL A 33 2.90 10.39 -10.61
CA VAL A 33 1.97 9.30 -10.27
C VAL A 33 1.42 9.47 -8.85
N LEU A 34 0.11 9.21 -8.70
CA LEU A 34 -0.56 9.13 -7.41
C LEU A 34 -1.23 7.76 -7.27
N ILE A 35 -0.91 7.02 -6.20
CA ILE A 35 -1.41 5.67 -5.98
C ILE A 35 -2.34 5.66 -4.77
N TYR A 36 -3.56 5.16 -4.96
CA TYR A 36 -4.49 4.83 -3.89
C TYR A 36 -4.66 3.31 -3.85
N ALA A 37 -4.22 2.67 -2.78
CA ALA A 37 -4.21 1.23 -2.71
C ALA A 37 -4.74 0.68 -1.39
N ASP A 38 -5.57 -0.36 -1.49
CA ASP A 38 -5.83 -1.27 -0.37
C ASP A 38 -4.93 -2.50 -0.54
N LEU A 39 -3.83 -2.50 0.21
CA LEU A 39 -2.81 -3.53 0.14
C LEU A 39 -2.98 -4.61 1.20
N ASN A 40 -3.97 -4.50 2.09
CA ASN A 40 -4.14 -5.38 3.25
C ASN A 40 -2.80 -5.62 3.98
N ALA A 41 -2.08 -4.53 4.29
CA ALA A 41 -0.74 -4.55 4.86
C ALA A 41 -0.68 -3.61 6.08
N HIS A 42 0.02 -4.03 7.12
CA HIS A 42 0.09 -3.31 8.39
C HIS A 42 1.48 -2.71 8.56
N SER A 43 1.56 -1.40 8.73
CA SER A 43 2.78 -0.71 9.15
C SER A 43 2.46 0.48 10.04
N ARG A 44 3.39 0.74 10.96
CA ARG A 44 3.39 1.92 11.82
C ARG A 44 3.48 3.21 11.03
N ILE A 45 4.13 3.24 9.87
CA ILE A 45 4.33 4.51 9.15
C ILE A 45 3.01 5.07 8.57
N TRP A 46 2.01 4.22 8.33
CA TRP A 46 0.64 4.62 7.94
C TRP A 46 -0.41 4.36 9.04
N GLY A 47 0.00 4.23 10.31
CA GLY A 47 -0.91 4.35 11.46
C GLY A 47 -1.37 3.05 12.12
N TYR A 48 -0.82 1.88 11.76
CA TYR A 48 -1.07 0.66 12.53
C TYR A 48 -0.19 0.58 13.79
N ASP A 49 -0.69 -0.03 14.86
CA ASP A 49 0.12 -0.27 16.08
C ASP A 49 1.19 -1.36 15.87
N ASN A 50 0.97 -2.22 14.89
CA ASN A 50 1.83 -3.35 14.55
C ASN A 50 2.33 -3.28 13.09
N GLU A 51 3.38 -4.06 12.84
CA GLU A 51 3.93 -4.29 11.51
C GLU A 51 3.73 -5.76 11.16
N ASP A 52 3.38 -6.04 9.90
CA ASP A 52 3.37 -7.39 9.36
C ASP A 52 4.36 -7.54 8.20
N THR A 53 4.57 -8.78 7.76
CA THR A 53 5.51 -9.05 6.66
C THR A 53 5.08 -8.40 5.36
N ARG A 54 3.77 -8.15 5.15
CA ARG A 54 3.27 -7.43 3.97
C ARG A 54 3.63 -5.95 4.06
N GLY A 55 3.48 -5.33 5.22
CA GLY A 55 3.85 -3.94 5.49
C GLY A 55 5.32 -3.69 5.20
N ILE A 56 6.21 -4.54 5.72
CA ILE A 56 7.64 -4.46 5.45
C ILE A 56 7.93 -4.48 3.93
N ARG A 57 7.23 -5.33 3.15
CA ARG A 57 7.41 -5.39 1.69
C ARG A 57 6.92 -4.14 0.97
N VAL A 58 5.84 -3.54 1.46
CA VAL A 58 5.34 -2.27 0.92
C VAL A 58 6.32 -1.14 1.25
N GLU A 59 6.88 -1.10 2.46
CA GLU A 59 7.91 -0.13 2.83
C GLU A 59 9.17 -0.25 1.97
N ASP A 60 9.69 -1.47 1.80
CA ASP A 60 10.82 -1.75 0.90
C ASP A 60 10.54 -1.24 -0.52
N PHE A 61 9.31 -1.45 -1.02
CA PHE A 61 8.87 -0.99 -2.33
C PHE A 61 8.81 0.55 -2.41
N LEU A 62 8.22 1.22 -1.42
CA LEU A 62 8.16 2.68 -1.38
C LEU A 62 9.55 3.30 -1.39
N LEU A 63 10.48 2.74 -0.61
CA LEU A 63 11.89 3.18 -0.57
C LEU A 63 12.58 2.96 -1.93
N ALA A 64 12.40 1.79 -2.54
CA ALA A 64 13.02 1.46 -3.82
C ALA A 64 12.50 2.34 -4.98
N GLN A 65 11.20 2.67 -4.98
CA GLN A 65 10.58 3.54 -5.98
C GLN A 65 10.63 5.03 -5.63
N GLN A 66 11.24 5.38 -4.49
CA GLN A 66 11.35 6.76 -3.98
C GLN A 66 9.98 7.47 -3.82
N PHE A 67 8.95 6.73 -3.43
CA PHE A 67 7.63 7.30 -3.16
C PHE A 67 7.55 7.96 -1.79
N TYR A 68 6.69 8.97 -1.72
CA TYR A 68 6.31 9.62 -0.47
C TYR A 68 4.94 9.13 -0.02
N LEU A 69 4.84 8.79 1.26
CA LEU A 69 3.57 8.43 1.88
C LEU A 69 2.77 9.70 2.20
N LEU A 70 1.49 9.70 1.86
CA LEU A 70 0.56 10.81 2.13
C LEU A 70 -0.34 10.56 3.34
N ASN A 71 -0.36 9.35 3.89
CA ASN A 71 -1.10 9.02 5.09
C ASN A 71 -0.53 9.75 6.31
N GLU A 72 -1.38 10.37 7.11
CA GLU A 72 -0.98 10.88 8.42
C GLU A 72 -1.08 9.76 9.46
N THR A 73 0.00 9.50 10.20
CA THR A 73 0.11 8.39 11.16
C THR A 73 -0.99 8.41 12.25
N ASN A 74 -1.50 9.58 12.61
CA ASN A 74 -2.53 9.74 13.65
C ASN A 74 -3.96 9.79 13.07
N SER A 75 -4.13 9.40 11.80
CA SER A 75 -5.45 9.34 11.16
C SER A 75 -6.32 8.25 11.81
N PRO A 76 -7.66 8.40 11.78
CA PRO A 76 -8.57 7.34 12.17
C PRO A 76 -8.34 6.05 11.35
N PRO A 77 -8.77 4.88 11.88
CA PRO A 77 -8.70 3.62 11.13
C PRO A 77 -9.40 3.73 9.78
N THR A 78 -8.78 3.17 8.73
CA THR A 78 -9.36 3.14 7.38
C THR A 78 -10.40 2.03 7.21
N PHE A 79 -10.40 1.05 8.10
CA PHE A 79 -11.35 -0.05 8.11
C PHE A 79 -11.66 -0.48 9.56
N GLU A 80 -12.94 -0.57 9.89
CA GLU A 80 -13.41 -1.03 11.20
C GLU A 80 -14.30 -2.26 11.04
N HIS A 81 -13.98 -3.35 11.73
CA HIS A 81 -14.90 -4.47 11.86
C HIS A 81 -16.01 -4.11 12.86
N CYS A 82 -17.17 -3.66 12.38
CA CYS A 82 -18.38 -3.60 13.22
C CYS A 82 -18.79 -5.02 13.59
N GLY A 83 -18.42 -5.47 14.79
CA GLY A 83 -18.60 -6.83 15.26
C GLY A 83 -20.04 -7.34 15.17
N ARG A 84 -20.40 -8.00 14.06
CA ARG A 84 -21.34 -9.11 14.08
C ARG A 84 -20.52 -10.36 14.36
N LYS A 85 -20.49 -10.74 15.64
CA LYS A 85 -19.92 -12.00 16.10
C LYS A 85 -20.55 -13.14 15.28
N GLY A 86 -19.71 -13.98 14.68
CA GLY A 86 -20.07 -15.37 14.39
C GLY A 86 -20.14 -16.18 15.67
#